data_AF-A0A661QI97-F1
#
_entry.id   AF-A0A661QI97-F1
#
_cell.length_a   1.000
_cell.length_b   1.000
_cell.length_c   1.000
_cell.angle_alpha   90.00
_cell.angle_beta   90.00
_cell.angle_gamma   90.00
#
_symmetry.space_group_name_H-M   'P 1'
#
loop_
_entity.id
_entity.type
_entity.pdbx_description
1 polymer ?
#
loop_
_entity_poly.entity_id
_entity_poly.type
_entity_poly.pdbx_seq_one_letter_code
_entity_poly.pdbx_strand_id
1 'polypeptide(L)'
;MMNLVPVERITEKIYLIRNRKVMIDRDLAGLYAVENSQLKRAVRRNIERFPEDFMFVLSKEEFENLRCQIDTSSWGGTRYMPMVFTEQGVAMLSSVLKSKLAIQVNIQIIRAFTKLREMLSSYDELKTKIEAMEAKYDDQFQVVFNAIKSLIETEERKTIKNRKSVFNPINILLYGA
;
A
#
# COMPACT_ATOMS: atom_id res chain seq x y z
N MET A 1 -33.30 -3.54 11.77
CA MET A 1 -32.22 -3.74 10.77
C MET A 1 -30.89 -3.51 11.48
N MET A 2 -29.99 -4.49 11.47
CA MET A 2 -28.68 -4.35 12.13
C MET A 2 -27.73 -3.61 11.19
N ASN A 3 -27.18 -2.48 11.65
CA ASN A 3 -26.14 -1.74 10.96
C ASN A 3 -24.87 -2.62 10.88
N LEU A 4 -24.73 -3.34 9.76
CA LEU A 4 -23.48 -4.00 9.40
C LEU A 4 -22.45 -2.91 9.11
N VAL A 5 -21.31 -2.94 9.81
CA VAL A 5 -20.18 -2.08 9.45
C VAL A 5 -19.71 -2.50 8.06
N PRO A 6 -19.66 -1.58 7.08
CA PRO A 6 -19.13 -1.88 5.75
C PRO A 6 -17.68 -2.37 5.82
N VAL A 7 -17.32 -3.34 4.98
CA VAL A 7 -15.97 -3.94 4.94
C VAL A 7 -14.91 -2.88 4.62
N GLU A 8 -15.30 -1.86 3.85
CA GLU A 8 -14.48 -0.72 3.48
C GLU A 8 -14.04 0.06 4.72
N ARG A 9 -14.97 0.32 5.65
CA ARG A 9 -14.67 1.02 6.92
C ARG A 9 -13.74 0.23 7.83
N ILE A 10 -13.81 -1.10 7.78
CA ILE A 10 -12.89 -1.96 8.53
C ILE A 10 -11.49 -1.89 7.90
N THR A 11 -11.43 -1.89 6.57
CA THR A 11 -10.19 -1.84 5.81
C THR A 11 -9.39 -0.57 6.07
N GLU A 12 -10.06 0.57 6.22
CA GLU A 12 -9.46 1.87 6.61
C GLU A 12 -8.79 1.84 8.01
N LYS A 13 -9.13 0.86 8.84
CA LYS A 13 -8.62 0.69 10.21
C LYS A 13 -7.51 -0.37 10.30
N ILE A 14 -7.02 -0.85 9.16
CA ILE A 14 -5.92 -1.81 9.08
C ILE A 14 -4.65 -1.06 8.72
N TYR A 15 -3.69 -1.07 9.65
CA TYR A 15 -2.41 -0.39 9.56
C TYR A 15 -1.29 -1.39 9.23
N LEU A 16 -0.21 -0.92 8.61
CA LEU A 16 1.01 -1.70 8.41
C LEU A 16 2.06 -1.27 9.43
N ILE A 17 2.28 -2.09 10.47
CA ILE A 17 3.25 -1.81 11.54
C ILE A 17 4.12 -3.05 11.72
N ARG A 18 5.46 -2.87 11.77
CA ARG A 18 6.44 -3.98 11.82
C ARG A 18 6.22 -5.02 10.71
N ASN A 19 5.89 -4.57 9.49
CA ASN A 19 5.51 -5.44 8.36
C ASN A 19 4.32 -6.36 8.62
N ARG A 20 3.49 -6.06 9.62
CA ARG A 20 2.27 -6.81 9.94
C ARG A 20 1.06 -5.92 9.74
N LYS A 21 0.01 -6.51 9.17
CA LYS A 21 -1.31 -5.86 9.10
C LYS A 21 -1.96 -5.97 10.48
N VAL A 22 -2.22 -4.82 11.11
CA VAL A 22 -2.70 -4.74 12.49
C VAL A 22 -3.83 -3.73 12.64
N MET A 23 -4.67 -3.93 13.66
CA MET A 23 -5.71 -2.99 14.08
C MET A 23 -5.43 -2.49 15.49
N ILE A 24 -5.75 -1.22 15.75
CA ILE A 24 -5.50 -0.58 17.04
C ILE A 24 -6.66 -0.84 18.01
N ASP A 25 -6.35 -0.98 19.30
CA ASP A 25 -7.32 -1.22 20.37
C ASP A 25 -8.52 -0.25 20.36
N ARG A 26 -8.28 1.04 20.09
CA ARG A 26 -9.30 2.08 20.05
C ARG A 26 -10.29 1.88 18.91
N ASP A 27 -9.79 1.57 17.72
CA ASP A 27 -10.62 1.33 16.55
C ASP A 27 -11.42 0.04 16.72
N LEU A 28 -10.77 -1.03 17.22
CA LEU A 28 -11.44 -2.29 17.55
C LEU A 28 -12.54 -2.09 18.59
N ALA A 29 -12.28 -1.34 19.66
CA ALA A 29 -13.28 -1.02 20.68
C ALA A 29 -14.50 -0.32 20.07
N GLY A 30 -14.28 0.65 19.18
CA GLY A 30 -15.34 1.33 18.44
C GLY A 30 -16.14 0.38 17.54
N LEU A 31 -15.47 -0.50 16.79
CA LEU A 31 -16.11 -1.50 15.93
C LEU A 31 -16.95 -2.49 16.74
N TYR A 32 -16.45 -2.94 17.89
CA TYR A 32 -17.14 -3.86 18.79
C TYR A 32 -18.23 -3.19 19.64
N ALA A 33 -18.39 -1.86 19.54
CA ALA A 33 -19.23 -1.04 20.39
C ALA A 33 -19.00 -1.31 21.90
N VAL A 34 -17.73 -1.40 22.29
CA VAL A 34 -17.30 -1.53 23.68
C VAL A 34 -16.37 -0.39 24.05
N GLU A 35 -16.32 -0.07 25.34
CA GLU A 35 -15.32 0.86 25.85
C GLU A 35 -13.90 0.32 25.65
N ASN A 36 -12.96 1.18 25.24
CA ASN A 36 -11.56 0.77 25.06
C ASN A 36 -10.96 0.20 26.37
N SER A 37 -11.35 0.76 27.52
CA SER A 37 -10.96 0.24 28.83
C SER A 37 -11.46 -1.18 29.09
N GLN A 38 -12.68 -1.51 28.62
CA GLN A 38 -13.25 -2.85 28.75
C GLN A 38 -12.52 -3.86 27.86
N LEU A 39 -12.21 -3.48 26.62
CA LEU A 39 -11.42 -4.32 25.70
C LEU A 39 -10.06 -4.66 26.31
N LYS A 40 -9.29 -3.64 26.76
CA LYS A 40 -7.98 -3.84 27.39
C LYS A 40 -8.05 -4.73 28.62
N ARG A 41 -9.08 -4.54 29.46
CA ARG A 41 -9.29 -5.38 30.65
C ARG A 41 -9.59 -6.83 30.28
N ALA A 42 -10.40 -7.06 29.25
CA ALA A 42 -10.74 -8.39 28.80
C ALA A 42 -9.53 -9.13 28.22
N VAL A 43 -8.68 -8.43 27.47
CA VAL A 43 -7.40 -8.95 26.95
C VAL A 43 -6.45 -9.30 28.10
N ARG A 44 -6.23 -8.39 29.05
CA ARG A 44 -5.34 -8.63 30.21
C ARG A 44 -5.75 -9.83 31.06
N ARG A 45 -7.06 -10.06 31.22
CA ARG A 45 -7.58 -11.24 31.94
C ARG A 45 -7.33 -12.56 31.22
N ASN A 46 -7.07 -12.51 29.92
CA ASN A 46 -6.88 -13.68 29.06
C ASN A 46 -5.53 -13.62 28.35
N ILE A 47 -4.51 -13.02 28.97
CA ILE A 47 -3.23 -12.69 28.29
C ILE A 47 -2.53 -13.92 27.71
N GLU A 48 -2.71 -15.10 28.32
CA GLU A 48 -2.19 -16.39 27.82
C GLU A 48 -2.69 -16.74 26.41
N ARG A 49 -3.82 -16.17 25.99
CA ARG A 49 -4.40 -16.35 24.64
C ARG A 49 -3.83 -15.38 23.60
N PHE A 50 -2.99 -14.45 24.04
CA PHE A 50 -2.47 -13.36 23.23
C PHE A 50 -0.94 -13.36 23.26
N PRO A 51 -0.29 -14.31 22.57
CA PRO A 51 1.15 -14.29 22.37
C PRO A 51 1.58 -13.04 21.56
N GLU A 52 2.88 -12.75 21.56
CA GLU A 52 3.45 -11.53 20.94
C GLU A 52 3.17 -11.41 19.43
N ASP A 53 2.91 -12.54 18.76
CA ASP A 53 2.54 -12.56 17.35
C ASP A 53 1.06 -12.24 17.09
N PHE A 54 0.22 -12.30 18.13
CA PHE A 54 -1.21 -12.00 18.06
C PHE A 54 -1.48 -10.56 18.46
N MET A 55 -0.73 -10.05 19.44
CA MET A 55 -0.82 -8.66 19.85
C MET A 55 0.52 -8.14 20.35
N PHE A 56 0.70 -6.83 20.29
CA PHE A 56 1.80 -6.16 20.95
C PHE A 56 1.42 -4.72 21.30
N VAL A 57 2.20 -4.09 22.17
CA VAL A 57 2.06 -2.67 22.51
C VAL A 57 3.01 -1.88 21.63
N LEU A 58 2.54 -0.75 21.07
CA LEU A 58 3.38 0.12 20.26
C LEU A 58 4.45 0.80 21.12
N SER A 59 5.65 0.97 20.54
CA SER A 59 6.65 1.87 21.10
C SER A 59 6.20 3.33 20.97
N LYS A 60 6.85 4.21 21.73
CA LYS A 60 6.57 5.65 21.65
C LYS A 60 6.82 6.20 20.23
N GLU A 61 7.92 5.78 19.61
CA GLU A 61 8.29 6.17 18.25
C GLU A 61 7.28 5.64 17.21
N GLU A 62 6.88 4.37 17.32
CA GLU A 62 5.87 3.77 16.44
C GLU A 62 4.54 4.51 16.54
N PHE A 63 4.15 4.87 17.76
CA PHE A 63 2.93 5.60 18.01
C PHE A 63 2.98 7.04 17.50
N GLU A 64 4.11 7.74 17.64
CA GLU A 64 4.32 9.08 17.09
C GLU A 64 4.26 9.07 15.56
N ASN A 65 4.95 8.13 14.92
CA ASN A 65 4.91 7.94 13.46
C ASN A 65 3.49 7.67 12.96
N LEU A 66 2.77 6.78 13.65
CA LEU A 66 1.38 6.47 13.34
C LEU A 66 0.47 7.70 13.47
N ARG A 67 0.67 8.52 14.52
CA ARG A 67 -0.11 9.75 14.73
C ARG A 67 0.12 10.77 13.63
N CYS A 68 1.38 10.93 13.17
CA CYS A 68 1.71 11.80 12.05
C CYS A 68 1.06 11.37 10.74
N GLN A 69 0.86 10.06 10.53
CA GLN A 69 0.22 9.53 9.32
C GLN A 69 -1.30 9.71 9.29
N ILE A 70 -1.97 9.73 10.44
CA ILE A 70 -3.44 9.71 10.53
C ILE A 70 -4.03 11.14 10.73
N ASP A 71 -3.20 12.18 10.62
CA ASP A 71 -3.57 13.62 10.70
C ASP A 71 -4.53 13.97 11.84
N THR A 72 -4.49 13.20 12.93
CA THR A 72 -5.44 13.31 14.02
C THR A 72 -4.82 14.17 15.12
N SER A 73 -5.09 15.47 15.06
CA SER A 73 -4.60 16.50 15.99
C SER A 73 -5.04 16.32 17.45
N SER A 74 -5.83 15.29 17.77
CA SER A 74 -6.49 15.11 19.07
C SER A 74 -6.37 13.70 19.66
N TRP A 75 -5.27 12.98 19.42
CA TRP A 75 -4.85 11.92 20.36
C TRP A 75 -4.28 12.56 21.63
N GLY A 76 -5.14 13.29 22.35
CA GLY A 76 -4.82 14.00 23.57
C GLY A 76 -4.19 13.06 24.58
N GLY A 77 -2.99 13.42 25.04
CA GLY A 77 -2.31 12.91 26.24
C GLY A 77 -2.58 11.46 26.59
N THR A 78 -2.52 10.55 25.61
CA THR A 78 -2.85 9.14 25.84
C THR A 78 -1.88 8.60 26.89
N ARG A 79 -2.40 8.34 28.09
CA ARG A 79 -1.59 7.96 29.27
C ARG A 79 -0.96 6.57 29.13
N TYR A 80 -1.41 5.77 28.17
CA TYR A 80 -1.00 4.39 27.95
C TYR A 80 -0.81 4.10 26.47
N MET A 81 0.33 3.52 26.09
CA MET A 81 0.58 3.12 24.71
C MET A 81 -0.51 2.18 24.19
N PRO A 82 -0.97 2.37 22.94
CA PRO A 82 -2.02 1.55 22.37
C PRO A 82 -1.53 0.11 22.16
N MET A 83 -2.44 -0.84 22.38
CA MET A 83 -2.29 -2.21 21.95
C MET A 83 -2.71 -2.33 20.49
N VAL A 84 -1.98 -3.13 19.73
CA VAL A 84 -2.32 -3.48 18.35
C VAL A 84 -2.47 -4.99 18.23
N PHE A 85 -3.36 -5.40 17.34
CA PHE A 85 -3.77 -6.80 17.16
C PHE A 85 -3.61 -7.18 15.70
N THR A 86 -2.97 -8.31 15.45
CA THR A 86 -2.94 -8.94 14.11
C THR A 86 -4.30 -9.57 13.79
N GLU A 87 -4.46 -10.09 12.57
CA GLU A 87 -5.63 -10.87 12.19
C GLU A 87 -5.94 -12.00 13.19
N GLN A 88 -4.90 -12.72 13.64
CA GLN A 88 -5.00 -13.79 14.62
C GLN A 88 -5.40 -13.26 16.00
N GLY A 89 -4.81 -12.14 16.43
CA GLY A 89 -5.20 -11.47 17.68
C GLY A 89 -6.66 -11.01 17.66
N VAL A 90 -7.12 -10.47 16.54
CA VAL A 90 -8.53 -10.10 16.38
C VAL A 90 -9.42 -11.35 16.42
N ALA A 91 -9.05 -12.42 15.72
CA ALA A 91 -9.76 -13.69 15.81
C ALA A 91 -9.89 -14.17 17.26
N MET A 92 -8.84 -14.03 18.07
CA MET A 92 -8.87 -14.40 19.50
C MET A 92 -9.80 -13.52 20.34
N LEU A 93 -10.06 -12.27 19.95
CA LEU A 93 -11.04 -11.41 20.63
C LEU A 93 -12.45 -12.02 20.58
N SER A 94 -12.79 -12.86 19.60
CA SER A 94 -14.09 -13.57 19.57
C SER A 94 -14.30 -14.53 20.74
N SER A 95 -13.21 -15.08 21.29
CA SER A 95 -13.25 -15.97 22.45
C SER A 95 -13.43 -15.22 23.78
N VAL A 96 -13.15 -13.92 23.77
CA VAL A 96 -13.13 -13.02 24.92
C VAL A 96 -14.38 -12.13 24.94
N LEU A 97 -14.79 -11.59 23.79
CA LEU A 97 -15.96 -10.75 23.59
C LEU A 97 -17.12 -11.59 23.08
N LYS A 98 -18.05 -11.95 23.98
CA LYS A 98 -19.13 -12.89 23.68
C LYS A 98 -20.46 -12.25 23.26
N SER A 99 -20.50 -10.94 23.04
CA SER A 99 -21.75 -10.27 22.64
C SER A 99 -22.12 -10.64 21.19
N LYS A 100 -23.42 -10.72 20.89
CA LYS A 100 -23.90 -11.02 19.51
C LYS A 100 -23.31 -10.06 18.48
N LEU A 101 -23.23 -8.77 18.84
CA LEU A 101 -22.62 -7.74 18.01
C LEU A 101 -21.12 -8.00 17.81
N ALA A 102 -20.38 -8.33 18.87
CA ALA A 102 -18.95 -8.57 18.76
C ALA A 102 -18.62 -9.79 17.90
N ILE A 103 -19.42 -10.85 17.99
CA ILE A 103 -19.29 -12.03 17.13
C ILE A 103 -19.46 -11.64 15.65
N GLN A 104 -20.48 -10.85 15.33
CA GLN A 104 -20.73 -10.39 13.95
C GLN A 104 -19.62 -9.48 13.43
N VAL A 105 -19.16 -8.53 14.24
CA VAL A 105 -18.07 -7.62 13.89
C VAL A 105 -16.79 -8.39 13.64
N ASN A 106 -16.46 -9.37 14.49
CA ASN A 106 -15.28 -10.19 14.30
C ASN A 106 -15.32 -10.95 12.96
N ILE A 107 -16.47 -11.53 12.61
CA ILE A 107 -16.66 -12.18 11.30
C ILE A 107 -16.38 -11.21 10.15
N GLN A 108 -16.85 -9.96 10.24
CA GLN A 108 -16.59 -8.96 9.21
C GLN A 108 -15.12 -8.54 9.16
N ILE A 109 -14.45 -8.45 10.31
CA ILE A 109 -13.03 -8.15 10.35
C ILE A 109 -12.20 -9.25 9.68
N ILE A 110 -12.47 -10.52 9.99
CA ILE A 110 -11.77 -11.66 9.36
C ILE A 110 -12.02 -11.66 7.84
N ARG A 111 -13.23 -11.34 7.39
CA ARG A 111 -13.52 -11.19 5.95
C ARG A 111 -12.70 -10.07 5.30
N ALA A 112 -12.57 -8.93 5.97
CA ALA A 112 -11.77 -7.80 5.47
C ALA A 112 -10.29 -8.19 5.33
N PHE A 113 -9.70 -8.85 6.34
CA PHE A 113 -8.33 -9.35 6.28
C PHE A 113 -8.13 -10.39 5.18
N THR A 114 -9.07 -11.32 5.03
CA THR A 114 -9.04 -12.34 3.97
C THR A 114 -9.09 -11.68 2.59
N LYS A 115 -10.00 -10.72 2.40
CA LYS A 115 -10.14 -10.01 1.13
C LYS A 115 -8.89 -9.22 0.77
N LEU A 116 -8.28 -8.56 1.75
CA LEU A 116 -7.00 -7.87 1.57
C LEU A 116 -5.90 -8.82 1.12
N ARG A 117 -5.84 -10.03 1.70
CA ARG A 117 -4.85 -11.04 1.31
C ARG A 117 -5.07 -11.52 -0.11
N GLU A 118 -6.32 -11.82 -0.49
CA GLU A 118 -6.67 -12.19 -1.87
C GLU A 118 -6.25 -11.11 -2.87
N MET A 119 -6.53 -9.84 -2.56
CA MET A 119 -6.13 -8.71 -3.41
C MET A 119 -4.61 -8.66 -3.56
N LEU A 120 -3.84 -8.78 -2.47
CA LEU A 120 -2.37 -8.79 -2.52
C LEU A 120 -1.82 -9.96 -3.35
N SER A 121 -2.36 -11.17 -3.18
CA SER A 121 -1.95 -12.33 -3.99
C SER A 121 -2.25 -12.14 -5.47
N SER A 122 -3.37 -11.49 -5.82
CA SER A 122 -3.69 -11.19 -7.22
C SER A 122 -2.75 -10.15 -7.84
N TYR A 123 -2.21 -9.21 -7.05
CA TYR A 123 -1.20 -8.26 -7.54
C TYR A 123 0.14 -8.95 -7.83
N ASP A 124 0.57 -9.91 -7.01
CA ASP A 124 1.79 -10.67 -7.27
C ASP A 124 1.67 -11.48 -8.57
N GLU A 125 0.54 -12.15 -8.79
CA GLU A 125 0.27 -12.85 -10.06
C GLU A 125 0.29 -11.91 -11.26
N LEU A 126 -0.29 -10.72 -11.12
CA LEU A 126 -0.29 -9.69 -12.17
C LEU A 126 1.13 -9.19 -12.44
N LYS A 127 1.92 -8.91 -11.41
CA LYS A 127 3.30 -8.47 -11.51
C LYS A 127 4.14 -9.51 -12.27
N THR A 128 4.03 -10.78 -11.90
CA THR A 128 4.75 -11.86 -12.60
C THR A 128 4.34 -11.97 -14.07
N LYS A 129 3.05 -11.78 -14.39
CA LYS A 129 2.58 -11.75 -15.80
C LYS A 129 3.14 -10.57 -16.57
N ILE A 130 3.26 -9.40 -15.95
CA ILE A 130 3.87 -8.21 -16.57
C ILE A 130 5.37 -8.46 -16.81
N GLU A 131 6.11 -8.93 -15.81
CA GLU A 131 7.54 -9.23 -15.96
C GLU A 131 7.79 -10.29 -17.06
N ALA A 132 6.96 -11.34 -17.12
CA ALA A 132 7.04 -12.35 -18.16
C ALA A 132 6.69 -11.81 -19.56
N MET A 133 5.79 -10.83 -19.64
CA MET A 133 5.44 -10.15 -20.87
C MET A 133 6.59 -9.25 -21.33
N GLU A 134 7.14 -8.42 -20.44
CA GLU A 134 8.31 -7.57 -20.72
C GLU A 134 9.48 -8.41 -21.25
N ALA A 135 9.83 -9.50 -20.55
CA ALA A 135 10.90 -10.40 -20.99
C ALA A 135 10.64 -11.05 -22.36
N LYS A 136 9.38 -11.32 -22.71
CA LYS A 136 9.01 -11.93 -24.00
C LYS A 136 9.13 -10.94 -25.17
N TYR A 137 8.94 -9.65 -24.90
CA TYR A 137 8.90 -8.62 -25.93
C TYR A 137 10.18 -7.77 -25.99
N ASP A 138 11.10 -7.87 -25.03
CA ASP A 138 12.37 -7.12 -25.02
C ASP A 138 13.15 -7.22 -26.34
N ASP A 139 13.27 -8.42 -26.92
CA ASP A 139 13.96 -8.61 -28.21
C ASP A 139 13.22 -7.94 -29.38
N GLN A 140 11.88 -7.99 -29.37
CA GLN A 140 11.06 -7.39 -30.43
C GLN A 140 11.03 -5.85 -30.31
N PHE A 141 11.00 -5.32 -29.08
CA PHE A 141 11.09 -3.89 -28.82
C PHE A 141 12.46 -3.33 -29.20
N GLN A 142 13.55 -4.07 -28.99
CA GLN A 142 14.88 -3.67 -29.44
C GLN A 142 14.95 -3.55 -30.96
N VAL A 143 14.36 -4.48 -31.72
CA VAL A 143 14.32 -4.43 -33.18
C VAL A 143 13.53 -3.21 -33.67
N VAL A 144 12.35 -2.96 -33.09
CA VAL A 144 11.52 -1.80 -33.44
C VAL A 144 12.23 -0.48 -33.07
N PHE A 145 12.83 -0.39 -31.88
CA PHE A 145 13.59 0.78 -31.44
C PHE A 145 14.79 1.06 -32.35
N ASN A 146 15.55 0.02 -32.74
CA ASN A 146 16.67 0.14 -33.66
C ASN A 146 16.21 0.57 -35.06
N ALA A 147 15.06 0.09 -35.52
CA ALA A 147 14.49 0.50 -36.80
C ALA A 147 14.06 1.98 -36.81
N ILE A 148 13.39 2.44 -35.74
CA ILE A 148 13.00 3.85 -35.56
C ILE A 148 14.25 4.73 -35.45
N LYS A 149 15.26 4.33 -34.66
CA LYS A 149 16.54 5.04 -34.54
C LYS A 149 17.24 5.18 -35.89
N SER A 150 17.27 4.10 -36.68
CA SER A 150 17.85 4.10 -38.01
C SER A 150 17.12 5.05 -38.98
N LEU A 151 15.79 5.14 -38.89
CA LEU A 151 14.99 6.08 -39.68
C LEU A 151 15.33 7.54 -39.31
N ILE A 152 15.38 7.87 -38.02
CA ILE A 152 15.73 9.21 -37.51
C ILE A 152 17.16 9.60 -37.94
N GLU A 153 18.14 8.73 -37.75
CA GLU A 153 19.53 8.98 -38.15
C GLU A 153 19.71 9.11 -39.67
N THR A 154 18.85 8.46 -40.47
CA THR A 154 18.87 8.56 -41.93
C THR A 154 18.30 9.89 -42.41
N GLU A 155 17.32 10.45 -41.70
CA GLU A 155 16.78 11.79 -41.95
C GLU A 155 17.79 12.90 -41.60
N GLU A 156 18.52 12.75 -40.50
CA GLU A 156 19.61 13.67 -40.11
C GLU A 156 20.75 13.69 -41.13
N ARG A 157 21.15 12.53 -41.68
CA ARG A 157 22.20 12.46 -42.71
C ARG A 157 21.77 13.09 -44.04
N LYS A 158 20.49 12.99 -44.42
CA LYS A 158 19.93 13.64 -45.62
C LYS A 158 19.88 15.16 -45.47
N THR A 159 19.48 15.66 -44.30
CA THR A 159 19.45 17.11 -44.02
C THR A 159 20.86 17.72 -43.94
N ILE A 160 21.84 17.00 -43.41
CA ILE A 160 23.25 17.44 -43.37
C ILE A 160 23.90 17.44 -44.76
N LYS A 161 23.64 16.44 -45.63
CA LYS A 161 24.13 16.42 -47.02
C LYS A 161 23.53 17.55 -47.86
N ASN A 162 22.24 17.85 -47.72
CA ASN A 162 21.60 18.97 -48.42
C ASN A 162 22.08 20.34 -47.95
N ARG A 163 22.54 20.49 -46.70
CA ARG A 163 23.15 21.75 -46.22
C ARG A 163 24.58 21.96 -46.71
N LYS A 164 25.36 20.89 -46.89
CA LYS A 164 26.75 20.98 -47.39
C LYS A 164 26.85 21.19 -48.90
N SER A 165 25.80 20.93 -49.69
CA SER A 165 25.76 21.24 -51.12
C SER A 165 25.42 22.71 -51.45
N VAL A 166 25.06 23.53 -50.45
CA VAL A 166 24.68 24.94 -50.65
C VAL A 166 25.83 25.92 -50.34
N PHE A 167 26.89 25.47 -49.68
CA PHE A 167 28.05 26.32 -49.37
C PHE A 167 29.23 26.06 -50.32
N ASN A 168 29.18 26.64 -51.52
CA ASN A 168 30.34 26.75 -52.40
C ASN A 168 30.98 28.14 -52.21
N PRO A 169 32.17 28.26 -51.60
CA PRO A 169 32.78 29.56 -51.26
C PRO A 169 33.30 30.37 -52.46
N ILE A 170 33.04 29.96 -53.70
CA ILE A 170 33.57 30.61 -54.91
C ILE A 170 32.84 31.93 -55.25
N ASN A 171 31.68 32.24 -54.65
CA ASN A 171 30.87 33.39 -55.08
C ASN A 171 31.01 34.70 -54.26
N ILE A 172 32.02 34.83 -53.39
CA ILE A 172 32.20 36.06 -52.55
C ILE A 172 33.15 37.10 -53.19
N LEU A 173 33.82 36.82 -54.32
CA LEU A 173 34.76 37.76 -54.95
C LEU A 173 34.26 38.51 -56.19
N LEU A 174 32.95 38.49 -56.50
CA LEU A 174 32.42 39.16 -57.72
C LEU A 174 31.40 40.28 -57.51
N TYR A 175 31.09 40.66 -56.28
CA TYR A 175 30.34 41.90 -55.98
C TYR A 175 30.99 42.52 -54.74
N GLY A 176 32.03 43.33 -54.90
CA GLY A 176 31.89 44.76 -55.22
C GLY A 176 32.06 45.51 -53.89
N ALA A 177 33.20 46.16 -53.68
CA ALA A 177 33.44 47.58 -53.99
C ALA A 177 33.24 48.44 -52.74
#